data_AF-A0A9P8VL44-F1
#
_entry.id   AF-A0A9P8VL44-F1
#
_cell.length_a   1.000
_cell.length_b   1.000
_cell.length_c   1.000
_cell.angle_alpha   90.00
_cell.angle_beta   90.00
_cell.angle_gamma   90.00
#
_symmetry.space_group_name_H-M   'P 1'
#
loop_
_entity.id
_entity.type
_entity.pdbx_description
1 polymer ?
#
loop_
_entity_poly.entity_id
_entity_poly.type
_entity_poly.pdbx_seq_one_letter_code
_entity_poly.pdbx_strand_id
1 'polypeptide(L)'
;MDESSPNLGGLVIAVASFFLIISWIIVAMRMYCRLYLVRSFGMDDKTMLALLVIFSAYLGTQIYGATRGIGHHDSSMSPADRSISLKAGLPPRNFMWLIGELLNVVSTCLLKISVGFFLLRFAVTRVHRWLILLFMWSTIGFGTVYLFMISFQCQPLRTYWLEGPRTPGKCWASDVILIMTITATVLNTTADWLFGTLPYFMVRSMHLPRRTKIVVIAILSIAAVGSIATIVRAIYIPSLLSGEDFLYHTTNFAIWSTVEPGMGIFAACIATLRPLLRVVRAWLGFDAPESDRIRSQRQSSMSAQKTQTPPPARSSIRNAYLVLYNGASAAVWAIILTRTITIFSTRGPAAVPEGVASLTQWTQTAACLEILHSVLGIVPSPIATTALQVLARCAVLWGYVRPFPASARHPAYTSMLLAWSITEVVRYSYFVSILNGFKPKWLVWLRYSMFYVLYPIGFLSECAMVYLAVEPLKKRGEAWPYIAYFCLSLYIPGSYVLYTYMMKQRKKVLRSFNSGDAATKTK
;
A
#
# COMPACT_ATOMS: atom_id res chain seq x y z
N MET A 1 -5.98 -41.09 -11.91
CA MET A 1 -6.48 -40.70 -10.57
C MET A 1 -5.32 -40.03 -9.86
N ASP A 2 -5.32 -38.70 -9.85
CA ASP A 2 -4.44 -37.90 -8.99
C ASP A 2 -5.25 -36.64 -8.60
N GLU A 3 -6.13 -36.81 -7.62
CA GLU A 3 -7.21 -35.89 -7.25
C GLU A 3 -6.75 -34.80 -6.24
N SER A 4 -5.44 -34.51 -6.18
CA SER A 4 -4.84 -33.65 -5.16
C SER A 4 -4.00 -32.48 -5.68
N SER A 5 -4.00 -32.20 -6.98
CA SER A 5 -3.32 -31.01 -7.52
C SER A 5 -4.23 -29.77 -7.41
N PRO A 6 -3.81 -28.68 -6.75
CA PRO A 6 -4.66 -27.52 -6.51
C PRO A 6 -5.05 -26.81 -7.80
N ASN A 7 -6.31 -26.35 -7.90
CA ASN A 7 -6.80 -25.50 -8.97
C ASN A 7 -6.13 -24.12 -8.89
N LEU A 8 -5.41 -23.73 -9.96
CA LEU A 8 -4.65 -22.48 -9.98
C LEU A 8 -5.47 -21.28 -10.51
N GLY A 9 -6.67 -21.53 -11.06
CA GLY A 9 -7.52 -20.49 -11.64
C GLY A 9 -7.93 -19.39 -10.66
N GLY A 10 -8.26 -19.76 -9.41
CA GLY A 10 -8.58 -18.78 -8.36
C GLY A 10 -7.40 -17.86 -8.02
N LEU A 11 -6.18 -18.41 -8.02
CA LEU A 11 -4.96 -17.66 -7.80
C LEU A 11 -4.69 -16.65 -8.93
N VAL A 12 -4.91 -17.04 -10.19
CA VAL A 12 -4.81 -16.14 -11.35
C VAL A 12 -5.75 -14.95 -11.20
N ILE A 13 -7.02 -15.20 -10.87
CA ILE A 13 -8.02 -14.14 -10.70
C ILE A 13 -7.63 -13.20 -9.55
N ALA A 14 -7.18 -13.75 -8.42
CA ALA A 14 -6.77 -12.97 -7.26
C ALA A 14 -5.58 -12.05 -7.60
N VAL A 15 -4.53 -12.58 -8.21
CA VAL A 15 -3.34 -11.82 -8.61
C VAL A 15 -3.69 -10.76 -9.66
N ALA A 16 -4.47 -11.12 -10.68
CA ALA A 16 -4.85 -10.19 -11.74
C ALA A 16 -5.72 -9.05 -11.19
N SER A 17 -6.69 -9.36 -10.33
CA SER A 17 -7.57 -8.36 -9.71
C SER A 17 -6.80 -7.43 -8.77
N PHE A 18 -5.84 -7.96 -8.00
CA PHE A 18 -4.95 -7.15 -7.17
C PHE A 18 -4.16 -6.13 -8.01
N PHE A 19 -3.50 -6.59 -9.08
CA PHE A 19 -2.71 -5.70 -9.94
C PHE A 19 -3.57 -4.72 -10.74
N LEU A 20 -4.80 -5.09 -11.10
CA LEU A 20 -5.74 -4.18 -11.76
C LEU A 20 -6.09 -3.01 -10.82
N ILE A 21 -6.50 -3.31 -9.59
CA ILE A 21 -6.91 -2.28 -8.62
C ILE A 21 -5.72 -1.36 -8.26
N ILE A 22 -4.57 -1.95 -7.91
CA ILE A 22 -3.41 -1.15 -7.45
C ILE A 22 -2.82 -0.30 -8.58
N SER A 23 -2.79 -0.79 -9.83
CA SER A 23 -2.24 -0.05 -10.98
C SER A 23 -3.09 1.18 -11.31
N TRP A 24 -4.42 1.05 -11.29
CA TRP A 24 -5.32 2.19 -11.46
C TRP A 24 -5.15 3.24 -10.37
N ILE A 25 -5.10 2.82 -9.10
CA ILE A 25 -4.91 3.74 -7.97
C ILE A 25 -3.56 4.48 -8.10
N ILE A 26 -2.46 3.77 -8.31
CA ILE A 26 -1.12 4.37 -8.30
C ILE A 26 -0.87 5.26 -9.52
N VAL A 27 -1.39 4.89 -10.70
CA VAL A 27 -1.30 5.72 -11.91
C VAL A 27 -2.20 6.95 -11.78
N ALA A 28 -3.41 6.84 -11.21
CA ALA A 28 -4.25 8.00 -10.93
C ALA A 28 -3.56 9.00 -9.98
N MET A 29 -2.93 8.52 -8.92
CA MET A 29 -2.13 9.36 -8.02
C MET A 29 -0.96 10.04 -8.76
N ARG A 30 -0.28 9.30 -9.64
CA ARG A 30 0.79 9.85 -10.49
C ARG A 30 0.24 10.97 -11.39
N MET A 31 -0.88 10.74 -12.07
CA MET A 31 -1.51 11.73 -12.95
C MET A 31 -1.89 12.99 -12.18
N TYR A 32 -2.47 12.85 -10.99
CA TYR A 32 -2.78 13.99 -10.13
C TYR A 32 -1.52 14.79 -9.76
N CYS A 33 -0.43 14.10 -9.39
CA CYS A 33 0.85 14.76 -9.10
C CYS A 33 1.39 15.53 -10.30
N ARG A 34 1.32 14.93 -11.49
CA ARG A 34 2.01 15.43 -12.69
C ARG A 34 1.22 16.52 -13.38
N LEU A 35 -0.11 16.42 -13.40
CA LEU A 35 -0.99 17.42 -13.99
C LEU A 35 -1.22 18.60 -13.06
N TYR A 36 -1.51 18.37 -11.77
CA TYR A 36 -1.97 19.44 -10.87
C TYR A 36 -0.89 19.95 -9.91
N LEU A 37 -0.12 19.07 -9.27
CA LEU A 37 0.86 19.50 -8.25
C LEU A 37 2.15 20.06 -8.86
N VAL A 38 2.76 19.31 -9.76
CA VAL A 38 4.06 19.65 -10.37
C VAL A 38 3.89 20.32 -11.74
N ARG A 39 2.71 20.16 -12.38
CA ARG A 39 2.38 20.69 -13.71
C ARG A 39 3.47 20.38 -14.75
N SER A 40 3.93 19.14 -14.75
CA SER A 40 5.04 18.70 -15.60
C SER A 40 4.78 17.34 -16.21
N PHE A 41 3.77 17.32 -17.08
CA PHE A 41 3.35 16.17 -17.84
C PHE A 41 4.35 15.89 -18.98
N GLY A 42 4.91 14.68 -19.04
CA GLY A 42 5.95 14.29 -19.99
C GLY A 42 5.61 13.08 -20.85
N MET A 43 6.56 12.64 -21.69
CA MET A 43 6.43 11.41 -22.49
C MET A 43 6.35 10.16 -21.61
N ASP A 44 7.02 10.17 -20.46
CA ASP A 44 6.94 9.11 -19.45
C ASP A 44 5.51 8.91 -18.94
N ASP A 45 4.75 10.00 -18.79
CA ASP A 45 3.37 9.95 -18.32
C ASP A 45 2.39 9.47 -19.42
N LYS A 46 2.57 9.93 -20.67
CA LYS A 46 1.78 9.46 -21.82
C LYS A 46 1.94 7.94 -22.05
N THR A 47 3.18 7.47 -22.02
CA THR A 47 3.50 6.05 -22.18
C THR A 47 3.02 5.21 -21.00
N MET A 48 3.04 5.75 -19.77
CA MET A 48 2.45 5.10 -18.60
C MET A 48 0.93 4.94 -18.71
N LEU A 49 0.21 5.93 -19.27
CA LEU A 49 -1.22 5.80 -19.53
C LEU A 49 -1.52 4.76 -20.61
N ALA A 50 -0.75 4.74 -21.70
CA ALA A 50 -0.86 3.71 -22.73
C ALA A 50 -0.62 2.32 -22.15
N LEU A 51 0.40 2.17 -21.30
CA LEU A 51 0.67 0.95 -20.55
C LEU A 51 -0.50 0.55 -19.66
N LEU A 52 -1.12 1.48 -18.91
CA LEU A 52 -2.25 1.17 -18.05
C LEU A 52 -3.42 0.56 -18.84
N VAL A 53 -3.71 1.10 -20.04
CA VAL A 53 -4.78 0.60 -20.91
C VAL A 53 -4.46 -0.82 -21.40
N ILE A 54 -3.26 -1.03 -21.96
CA ILE A 54 -2.85 -2.35 -22.47
C ILE A 54 -2.76 -3.38 -21.35
N PHE A 55 -2.20 -3.00 -20.20
CA PHE A 55 -2.09 -3.88 -19.04
C PHE A 55 -3.47 -4.23 -18.47
N SER A 56 -4.43 -3.29 -18.47
CA SER A 56 -5.81 -3.58 -18.08
C SER A 56 -6.47 -4.58 -19.04
N ALA A 57 -6.23 -4.46 -20.35
CA ALA A 57 -6.71 -5.43 -21.33
C ALA A 57 -6.08 -6.81 -21.10
N TYR A 58 -4.77 -6.87 -20.85
CA TYR A 58 -4.06 -8.10 -20.49
C TYR A 58 -4.68 -8.78 -19.26
N LEU A 59 -4.86 -8.04 -18.16
CA LEU A 59 -5.49 -8.57 -16.95
C LEU A 59 -6.93 -9.03 -17.20
N GLY A 60 -7.67 -8.33 -18.04
CA GLY A 60 -9.00 -8.74 -18.48
C GLY A 60 -8.99 -10.11 -19.18
N THR A 61 -8.04 -10.36 -20.08
CA THR A 61 -7.89 -11.67 -20.73
C THR A 61 -7.54 -12.79 -19.74
N GLN A 62 -6.73 -12.49 -18.71
CA GLN A 62 -6.38 -13.47 -17.67
C GLN A 62 -7.58 -13.82 -16.78
N ILE A 63 -8.32 -12.80 -16.31
CA ILE A 63 -9.52 -12.99 -15.48
C ILE A 63 -10.58 -13.76 -16.28
N TYR A 64 -10.87 -13.33 -17.50
CA TYR A 64 -11.84 -14.02 -18.36
C TYR A 64 -11.38 -15.44 -18.73
N GLY A 65 -10.09 -15.65 -19.02
CA GLY A 65 -9.56 -16.97 -19.30
C GLY A 65 -9.66 -17.92 -18.10
N ALA A 66 -9.37 -17.43 -16.89
CA ALA A 66 -9.44 -18.22 -15.66
C ALA A 66 -10.87 -18.66 -15.32
N THR A 67 -11.89 -17.81 -15.55
CA THR A 67 -13.30 -18.21 -15.37
C THR A 67 -13.77 -19.26 -16.38
N ARG A 68 -13.02 -19.45 -17.48
CA ARG A 68 -13.34 -20.40 -18.55
C ARG A 68 -12.50 -21.67 -18.47
N GLY A 69 -11.64 -21.81 -17.47
CA GLY A 69 -10.88 -23.04 -17.21
C GLY A 69 -9.37 -22.96 -17.41
N ILE A 70 -8.78 -21.76 -17.62
CA ILE A 70 -7.31 -21.62 -17.47
C ILE A 70 -6.94 -21.96 -16.01
N GLY A 71 -5.89 -22.76 -15.82
CA GLY A 71 -5.46 -23.24 -14.50
C GLY A 71 -6.21 -24.46 -13.96
N HIS A 72 -7.05 -25.10 -14.78
CA HIS A 72 -7.64 -26.41 -14.53
C HIS A 72 -7.00 -27.46 -15.45
N HIS A 73 -6.95 -28.71 -15.00
CA HIS A 73 -6.53 -29.85 -15.84
C HIS A 73 -7.58 -30.13 -16.91
N ASP A 74 -7.17 -30.46 -18.14
CA ASP A 74 -8.10 -30.77 -19.22
C ASP A 74 -8.96 -32.00 -18.89
N SER A 75 -8.43 -32.94 -18.10
CA SER A 75 -9.14 -34.14 -17.61
C SER A 75 -10.26 -33.83 -16.62
N SER A 76 -10.20 -32.68 -15.92
CA SER A 76 -11.18 -32.27 -14.92
C SER A 76 -12.42 -31.58 -15.51
N MET A 77 -12.42 -31.29 -16.81
CA MET A 77 -13.52 -30.57 -17.48
C MET A 77 -14.43 -31.51 -18.26
N SER A 78 -15.74 -31.40 -18.00
CA SER A 78 -16.75 -32.18 -18.70
C SER A 78 -16.76 -31.87 -20.21
N PRO A 79 -16.92 -32.87 -21.09
CA PRO A 79 -17.12 -32.66 -22.54
C PRO A 79 -18.31 -31.72 -22.84
N ALA A 80 -19.30 -31.66 -21.93
CA ALA A 80 -20.41 -30.72 -22.00
C ALA A 80 -19.93 -29.26 -21.89
N ASP A 81 -19.05 -28.93 -20.94
CA ASP A 81 -18.54 -27.56 -20.76
C ASP A 81 -17.65 -27.10 -21.93
N ARG A 82 -16.89 -28.05 -22.51
CA ARG A 82 -16.07 -27.83 -23.71
C ARG A 82 -16.94 -27.52 -24.93
N SER A 83 -18.06 -28.23 -25.09
CA SER A 83 -19.00 -28.04 -26.21
C SER A 83 -19.95 -26.86 -26.01
N ILE A 84 -20.34 -26.51 -24.77
CA ILE A 84 -21.13 -25.31 -24.45
C ILE A 84 -20.36 -24.04 -24.84
N SER A 85 -19.06 -24.00 -24.55
CA SER A 85 -18.20 -22.86 -24.91
C SER A 85 -18.13 -22.66 -26.44
N LEU A 86 -18.09 -23.75 -27.20
CA LEU A 86 -18.09 -23.76 -28.66
C LEU A 86 -19.46 -23.40 -29.27
N LYS A 87 -20.55 -23.96 -28.71
CA LYS A 87 -21.93 -23.71 -29.16
C LYS A 87 -22.39 -22.28 -28.89
N ALA A 88 -21.88 -21.64 -27.84
CA ALA A 88 -22.19 -20.26 -27.48
C ALA A 88 -21.41 -19.21 -28.30
N GLY A 89 -20.62 -19.61 -29.30
CA GLY A 89 -19.85 -18.69 -30.15
C GLY A 89 -18.75 -17.91 -29.42
N LEU A 90 -18.37 -18.36 -28.23
CA LEU A 90 -17.38 -17.69 -27.38
C LEU A 90 -15.96 -18.10 -27.80
N PRO A 91 -14.97 -17.20 -27.65
CA PRO A 91 -13.62 -17.50 -28.07
C PRO A 91 -12.98 -18.64 -27.23
N PRO A 92 -12.23 -19.55 -27.86
CA PRO A 92 -11.63 -20.70 -27.18
C PRO A 92 -10.56 -20.28 -26.15
N ARG A 93 -10.32 -21.11 -25.13
CA ARG A 93 -9.41 -20.80 -24.00
C ARG A 93 -7.98 -20.49 -24.45
N ASN A 94 -7.46 -21.30 -25.38
CA ASN A 94 -6.15 -21.10 -25.98
C ASN A 94 -6.07 -19.79 -26.75
N PHE A 95 -7.17 -19.34 -27.38
CA PHE A 95 -7.21 -18.04 -28.05
C PHE A 95 -7.09 -16.89 -27.03
N MET A 96 -7.76 -16.97 -25.87
CA MET A 96 -7.58 -15.99 -24.80
C MET A 96 -6.14 -15.97 -24.26
N TRP A 97 -5.50 -17.14 -24.12
CA TRP A 97 -4.11 -17.24 -23.71
C TRP A 97 -3.16 -16.58 -24.73
N LEU A 98 -3.37 -16.82 -26.03
CA LEU A 98 -2.58 -16.19 -27.11
C LEU A 98 -2.68 -14.66 -27.09
N ILE A 99 -3.89 -14.12 -26.99
CA ILE A 99 -4.09 -12.66 -26.90
C ILE A 99 -3.45 -12.11 -25.62
N GLY A 100 -3.58 -12.83 -24.50
CA GLY A 100 -2.92 -12.48 -23.25
C GLY A 100 -1.40 -12.43 -23.38
N GLU A 101 -0.78 -13.40 -24.05
CA GLU A 101 0.66 -13.41 -24.28
C GLU A 101 1.11 -12.21 -25.13
N LEU A 102 0.39 -11.89 -26.22
CA LEU A 102 0.68 -10.72 -27.05
C LEU A 102 0.59 -9.41 -26.25
N LEU A 103 -0.49 -9.23 -25.47
CA LEU A 103 -0.67 -8.03 -24.64
C LEU A 103 0.38 -7.93 -23.53
N ASN A 104 0.84 -9.06 -22.98
CA ASN A 104 1.91 -9.08 -22.00
C ASN A 104 3.22 -8.54 -22.58
N VAL A 105 3.59 -8.96 -23.79
CA VAL A 105 4.81 -8.49 -24.47
C VAL A 105 4.75 -6.99 -24.74
N VAL A 106 3.60 -6.49 -25.19
CA VAL A 106 3.41 -5.04 -25.37
C VAL A 106 3.50 -4.31 -24.02
N SER A 107 2.92 -4.86 -22.96
CA SER A 107 2.96 -4.27 -21.61
C SER A 107 4.39 -4.15 -21.07
N THR A 108 5.21 -5.20 -21.16
CA THR A 108 6.60 -5.17 -20.68
C THR A 108 7.46 -4.19 -21.49
N CYS A 109 7.23 -4.10 -22.81
CA CYS A 109 7.90 -3.11 -23.66
C CYS A 109 7.52 -1.68 -23.27
N LEU A 110 6.23 -1.37 -23.16
CA LEU A 110 5.75 -0.04 -22.78
C LEU A 110 6.22 0.39 -21.38
N LEU A 111 6.30 -0.55 -20.43
CA LEU A 111 6.87 -0.30 -19.11
C LEU A 111 8.31 0.20 -19.19
N LYS A 112 9.17 -0.51 -19.92
CA LYS A 112 10.58 -0.12 -20.07
C LYS A 112 10.74 1.18 -20.84
N ILE A 113 9.90 1.42 -21.84
CA ILE A 113 9.90 2.69 -22.58
C ILE A 113 9.50 3.85 -21.65
N SER A 114 8.47 3.67 -20.82
CA SER A 114 8.03 4.68 -19.85
C SER A 114 9.09 4.97 -18.80
N VAL A 115 9.71 3.92 -18.23
CA VAL A 115 10.85 4.06 -17.29
C VAL A 115 12.04 4.72 -17.97
N GLY A 116 12.36 4.34 -19.21
CA GLY A 116 13.43 4.95 -20.01
C GLY A 116 13.22 6.45 -20.21
N PHE A 117 12.03 6.88 -20.63
CA PHE A 117 11.70 8.30 -20.73
C PHE A 117 11.79 9.03 -19.39
N PHE A 118 11.37 8.39 -18.30
CA PHE A 118 11.50 8.95 -16.97
C PHE A 118 12.99 9.15 -16.59
N LEU A 119 13.87 8.19 -16.87
CA LEU A 119 15.31 8.31 -16.60
C LEU A 119 15.99 9.33 -17.50
N LEU A 120 15.61 9.41 -18.79
CA LEU A 120 16.14 10.40 -19.73
C LEU A 120 15.95 11.84 -19.25
N ARG A 121 14.87 12.10 -18.50
CA ARG A 121 14.59 13.41 -17.92
C ARG A 121 15.66 13.87 -16.92
N PHE A 122 16.33 12.92 -16.25
CA PHE A 122 17.37 13.20 -15.26
C PHE A 122 18.79 12.92 -15.78
N ALA A 123 18.92 12.33 -16.96
CA ALA A 123 20.20 11.96 -17.56
C ALA A 123 20.92 13.19 -18.13
N VAL A 124 21.91 13.70 -17.39
CA VAL A 124 22.71 14.86 -17.81
C VAL A 124 23.92 14.44 -18.66
N THR A 125 24.59 13.35 -18.29
CA THR A 125 25.79 12.86 -18.98
C THR A 125 25.44 12.11 -20.27
N ARG A 126 26.22 12.35 -21.34
CA ARG A 126 26.01 11.71 -22.66
C ARG A 126 25.99 10.18 -22.59
N VAL A 127 26.86 9.57 -21.78
CA VAL A 127 26.94 8.10 -21.62
C VAL A 127 25.63 7.53 -21.08
N HIS A 128 25.11 8.05 -19.97
CA HIS A 128 23.82 7.59 -19.42
C HIS A 128 22.67 7.76 -20.43
N ARG A 129 22.64 8.85 -21.20
CA ARG A 129 21.60 9.09 -22.22
C ARG A 129 21.69 8.07 -23.35
N TRP A 130 22.88 7.81 -23.89
CA TRP A 130 23.09 6.82 -24.94
C TRP A 130 22.75 5.40 -24.48
N LEU A 131 23.14 5.04 -23.25
CA LEU A 131 22.78 3.75 -22.66
C LEU A 131 21.25 3.60 -22.58
N ILE A 132 20.54 4.58 -22.01
CA ILE A 132 19.07 4.49 -21.90
C ILE A 132 18.43 4.33 -23.29
N LEU A 133 18.84 5.12 -24.28
CA LEU A 133 18.30 5.02 -25.63
C LEU A 133 18.60 3.66 -26.28
N LEU A 134 19.81 3.14 -26.13
CA LEU A 134 20.19 1.82 -26.63
C LEU A 134 19.26 0.73 -26.09
N PHE A 135 18.97 0.73 -24.79
CA PHE A 135 18.09 -0.27 -24.18
C PHE A 135 16.62 -0.09 -24.56
N MET A 136 16.15 1.15 -24.74
CA MET A 136 14.81 1.42 -25.24
C MET A 136 14.65 0.87 -26.67
N TRP A 137 15.59 1.15 -27.57
CA TRP A 137 15.57 0.62 -28.93
C TRP A 137 15.73 -0.90 -28.99
N SER A 138 16.62 -1.46 -28.16
CA SER A 138 16.78 -2.92 -28.02
C SER A 138 15.50 -3.59 -27.54
N THR A 139 14.79 -3.00 -26.57
CA THR A 139 13.50 -3.50 -26.09
C THR A 139 12.44 -3.49 -27.20
N ILE A 140 12.36 -2.41 -27.98
CA ILE A 140 11.43 -2.31 -29.10
C ILE A 140 11.74 -3.37 -30.16
N GLY A 141 13.02 -3.48 -30.57
CA GLY A 141 13.45 -4.43 -31.59
C GLY A 141 13.15 -5.87 -31.17
N PHE A 142 13.59 -6.27 -29.98
CA PHE A 142 13.36 -7.62 -29.48
C PHE A 142 11.87 -7.92 -29.24
N GLY A 143 11.13 -6.98 -28.63
CA GLY A 143 9.69 -7.13 -28.41
C GLY A 143 8.91 -7.29 -29.71
N THR A 144 9.32 -6.57 -30.76
CA THR A 144 8.73 -6.70 -32.10
C THR A 144 8.98 -8.10 -32.66
N VAL A 145 10.23 -8.59 -32.63
CA VAL A 145 10.57 -9.96 -33.09
C VAL A 145 9.76 -11.02 -32.33
N TYR A 146 9.66 -10.88 -31.01
CA TYR A 146 8.92 -11.84 -30.18
C TYR A 146 7.39 -11.79 -30.43
N LEU A 147 6.82 -10.61 -30.69
CA LEU A 147 5.42 -10.47 -31.11
C LEU A 147 5.13 -11.17 -32.45
N PHE A 148 6.01 -10.99 -33.44
CA PHE A 148 5.88 -11.70 -34.73
C PHE A 148 5.98 -13.21 -34.53
N MET A 149 6.92 -13.66 -33.71
CA MET A 149 7.08 -15.08 -33.40
C MET A 149 5.80 -15.68 -32.81
N ILE A 150 5.21 -15.07 -31.77
CA ILE A 150 3.96 -15.56 -31.15
C ILE A 150 2.80 -15.52 -32.15
N SER A 151 2.71 -14.47 -32.96
CA SER A 151 1.64 -14.30 -33.95
C SER A 151 1.67 -15.34 -35.07
N PHE A 152 2.84 -15.89 -35.39
CA PHE A 152 3.05 -16.83 -36.50
C PHE A 152 3.58 -18.20 -36.07
N GLN A 153 3.43 -18.56 -34.80
CA GLN A 153 3.96 -19.81 -34.24
C GLN A 153 3.27 -21.09 -34.76
N CYS A 154 2.11 -20.99 -35.40
CA CYS A 154 1.43 -22.11 -36.07
C CYS A 154 0.99 -21.73 -37.48
N GLN A 155 1.04 -22.68 -38.40
CA GLN A 155 0.64 -22.54 -39.80
C GLN A 155 -0.37 -23.65 -40.15
N PRO A 156 -1.68 -23.34 -40.27
CA PRO A 156 -2.31 -22.04 -40.05
C PRO A 156 -2.42 -21.67 -38.56
N LEU A 157 -2.48 -20.37 -38.25
CA LEU A 157 -2.57 -19.87 -36.86
C LEU A 157 -3.77 -20.46 -36.09
N ARG A 158 -4.85 -20.80 -36.80
CA ARG A 158 -6.06 -21.43 -36.24
C ARG A 158 -5.79 -22.75 -35.51
N THR A 159 -4.73 -23.47 -35.90
CA THR A 159 -4.31 -24.71 -35.23
C THR A 159 -3.97 -24.47 -33.76
N TYR A 160 -3.43 -23.30 -33.41
CA TYR A 160 -3.04 -22.96 -32.05
C TYR A 160 -4.18 -23.14 -31.04
N TRP A 161 -5.39 -22.68 -31.37
CA TRP A 161 -6.52 -22.71 -30.45
C TRP A 161 -7.51 -23.85 -30.69
N LEU A 162 -7.42 -24.55 -31.82
CA LEU A 162 -8.26 -25.72 -32.10
C LEU A 162 -7.62 -27.04 -31.68
N GLU A 163 -6.35 -27.23 -32.05
CA GLU A 163 -5.61 -28.48 -31.84
C GLU A 163 -4.62 -28.33 -30.68
N GLY A 164 -4.02 -27.15 -30.53
CA GLY A 164 -3.14 -26.81 -29.43
C GLY A 164 -1.80 -26.23 -29.89
N PRO A 165 -1.06 -25.58 -28.97
CA PRO A 165 0.18 -24.85 -29.28
C PRO A 165 1.36 -25.74 -29.69
N ARG A 166 1.28 -27.06 -29.44
CA ARG A 166 2.37 -28.04 -29.65
C ARG A 166 2.02 -29.12 -30.66
N THR A 167 1.12 -28.81 -31.59
CA THR A 167 0.69 -29.75 -32.63
C THR A 167 1.85 -30.08 -33.58
N PRO A 168 2.28 -31.36 -33.69
CA PRO A 168 3.40 -31.76 -34.54
C PRO A 168 3.19 -31.38 -36.01
N GLY A 169 4.24 -30.86 -36.67
CA GLY A 169 4.25 -30.54 -38.11
C GLY A 169 3.45 -29.29 -38.53
N LYS A 170 2.63 -28.71 -37.65
CA LYS A 170 1.87 -27.47 -37.93
C LYS A 170 2.34 -26.26 -37.12
N CYS A 171 2.95 -26.49 -35.95
CA CYS A 171 3.47 -25.43 -35.09
C CYS A 171 4.99 -25.49 -34.99
N TRP A 172 5.60 -24.38 -34.58
CA TRP A 172 7.05 -24.27 -34.39
C TRP A 172 7.55 -25.31 -33.38
N ALA A 173 8.76 -25.81 -33.63
CA ALA A 173 9.41 -26.77 -32.75
C ALA A 173 9.61 -26.19 -31.34
N SER A 174 9.42 -27.04 -30.33
CA SER A 174 9.58 -26.71 -28.91
C SER A 174 10.92 -26.05 -28.60
N ASP A 175 12.00 -26.50 -29.23
CA ASP A 175 13.35 -25.96 -29.03
C ASP A 175 13.46 -24.49 -29.45
N VAL A 176 12.80 -24.11 -30.55
CA VAL A 176 12.85 -22.72 -31.03
C VAL A 176 12.13 -21.79 -30.05
N ILE A 177 10.99 -22.23 -29.50
CA ILE A 177 10.25 -21.48 -28.49
C ILE A 177 11.07 -21.37 -27.20
N LEU A 178 11.69 -22.47 -26.76
CA LEU A 178 12.58 -22.46 -25.59
C LEU A 178 13.73 -21.45 -25.73
N ILE A 179 14.49 -21.54 -26.83
CA ILE A 179 15.67 -20.68 -27.08
C ILE A 179 15.26 -19.20 -27.13
N MET A 180 14.18 -18.88 -27.82
CA MET A 180 13.72 -17.49 -27.95
C MET A 180 13.18 -16.94 -26.63
N THR A 181 12.41 -17.72 -25.87
CA THR A 181 11.89 -17.28 -24.56
C THR A 181 13.01 -17.15 -23.51
N ILE A 182 14.04 -18.00 -23.53
CA ILE A 182 15.23 -17.83 -22.68
C ILE A 182 15.98 -16.55 -23.07
N THR A 183 16.20 -16.34 -24.37
CA THR A 183 16.85 -15.12 -24.88
C THR A 183 16.09 -13.87 -24.47
N ALA A 184 14.76 -13.89 -24.58
CA ALA A 184 13.86 -12.84 -24.10
C ALA A 184 14.08 -12.55 -22.62
N THR A 185 14.11 -13.61 -21.81
CA THR A 185 14.23 -13.52 -20.35
C THR A 185 15.58 -12.92 -19.93
N VAL A 186 16.67 -13.30 -20.61
CA VAL A 186 18.01 -12.75 -20.36
C VAL A 186 18.07 -11.27 -20.70
N LEU A 187 17.61 -10.88 -21.90
CA LEU A 187 17.57 -9.46 -22.31
C LEU A 187 16.66 -8.64 -21.39
N ASN A 188 15.55 -9.23 -20.97
CA ASN A 188 14.59 -8.59 -20.09
C ASN A 188 15.18 -8.29 -18.72
N THR A 189 15.76 -9.32 -18.10
CA THR A 189 16.45 -9.23 -16.82
C THR A 189 17.60 -8.22 -16.88
N THR A 190 18.39 -8.24 -17.96
CA THR A 190 19.51 -7.30 -18.16
C THR A 190 19.03 -5.86 -18.20
N ALA A 191 17.94 -5.58 -18.91
CA ALA A 191 17.35 -4.25 -18.95
C ALA A 191 16.85 -3.78 -17.56
N ASP A 192 16.21 -4.66 -16.79
CA ASP A 192 15.70 -4.35 -15.46
C ASP A 192 16.84 -3.97 -14.49
N TRP A 193 17.91 -4.75 -14.47
CA TRP A 193 19.10 -4.46 -13.66
C TRP A 193 19.76 -3.15 -14.06
N LEU A 194 19.86 -2.90 -15.36
CA LEU A 194 20.48 -1.67 -15.84
C LEU A 194 19.62 -0.44 -15.49
N PHE A 195 18.30 -0.48 -15.73
CA PHE A 195 17.41 0.61 -15.34
C PHE A 195 17.33 0.82 -13.82
N GLY A 196 17.45 -0.25 -13.03
CA GLY A 196 17.43 -0.17 -11.57
C GLY A 196 18.73 0.36 -10.95
N THR A 197 19.88 0.13 -11.61
CA THR A 197 21.21 0.54 -11.13
C THR A 197 21.66 1.90 -11.67
N LEU A 198 21.24 2.27 -12.88
CA LEU A 198 21.59 3.56 -13.51
C LEU A 198 21.33 4.79 -12.61
N PRO A 199 20.19 4.88 -11.88
CA PRO A 199 19.90 6.00 -10.98
C PRO A 199 20.94 6.20 -9.89
N TYR A 200 21.55 5.11 -9.39
CA TYR A 200 22.61 5.19 -8.38
C TYR A 200 23.83 5.92 -8.96
N PHE A 201 24.27 5.54 -10.16
CA PHE A 201 25.38 6.17 -10.84
C PHE A 201 25.08 7.64 -11.19
N MET A 202 23.85 7.95 -11.61
CA MET A 202 23.41 9.32 -11.91
C MET A 202 23.45 10.25 -10.69
N VAL A 203 23.08 9.74 -9.50
CA VAL A 203 22.93 10.56 -8.30
C VAL A 203 24.21 10.61 -7.46
N ARG A 204 25.13 9.65 -7.65
CA ARG A 204 26.41 9.61 -6.92
C ARG A 204 27.21 10.91 -7.08
N SER A 205 27.30 11.43 -8.30
CA SER A 205 28.02 12.66 -8.65
C SER A 205 27.28 13.95 -8.30
N MET A 206 25.99 13.89 -7.91
CA MET A 206 25.22 15.06 -7.53
C MET A 206 25.38 15.45 -6.05
N HIS A 207 25.55 16.73 -5.79
CA HIS A 207 25.69 17.33 -4.46
C HIS A 207 24.34 17.44 -3.72
N LEU A 208 23.74 16.29 -3.39
CA LEU A 208 22.47 16.20 -2.64
C LEU A 208 22.71 15.82 -1.17
N PRO A 209 21.90 16.33 -0.21
CA PRO A 209 21.91 15.87 1.17
C PRO A 209 21.73 14.35 1.26
N ARG A 210 22.51 13.66 2.09
CA ARG A 210 22.55 12.18 2.18
C ARG A 210 21.17 11.53 2.28
N ARG A 211 20.24 12.13 3.04
CA ARG A 211 18.86 11.65 3.18
C ARG A 211 18.07 11.67 1.87
N THR A 212 18.18 12.75 1.10
CA THR A 212 17.52 12.86 -0.21
C THR A 212 18.15 11.89 -1.21
N LYS A 213 19.47 11.76 -1.19
CA LYS A 213 20.22 10.82 -2.03
C LYS A 213 19.76 9.37 -1.81
N ILE A 214 19.67 8.93 -0.55
CA ILE A 214 19.19 7.57 -0.19
C ILE A 214 17.75 7.36 -0.68
N VAL A 215 16.86 8.33 -0.47
CA VAL A 215 15.46 8.21 -0.91
C VAL A 215 15.36 8.19 -2.44
N VAL A 216 16.15 9.00 -3.17
CA VAL A 216 16.28 8.95 -4.65
C VAL A 216 16.69 7.56 -5.12
N ILE A 217 17.78 7.03 -4.57
CA ILE A 217 18.30 5.71 -4.95
C ILE A 217 17.26 4.64 -4.66
N ALA A 218 16.75 4.56 -3.42
CA ALA A 218 15.82 3.52 -2.99
C ALA A 218 14.59 3.44 -3.90
N ILE A 219 13.96 4.58 -4.17
CA ILE A 219 12.75 4.64 -5.00
C ILE A 219 13.00 4.21 -6.45
N LEU A 220 14.17 4.55 -7.01
CA LEU A 220 14.49 4.26 -8.40
C LEU A 220 15.04 2.83 -8.56
N SER A 221 15.61 2.25 -7.51
CA SER A 221 16.05 0.86 -7.46
C SER A 221 14.92 -0.14 -7.18
N ILE A 222 13.70 0.30 -6.81
CA ILE A 222 12.52 -0.60 -6.71
C ILE A 222 12.24 -1.27 -8.06
N ALA A 223 12.59 -0.64 -9.19
CA ALA A 223 12.49 -1.26 -10.51
C ALA A 223 13.32 -2.55 -10.63
N ALA A 224 14.46 -2.66 -9.93
CA ALA A 224 15.27 -3.89 -9.92
C ALA A 224 14.54 -5.06 -9.22
N VAL A 225 13.59 -4.79 -8.33
CA VAL A 225 12.77 -5.83 -7.68
C VAL A 225 11.88 -6.55 -8.71
N GLY A 226 11.56 -5.90 -9.82
CA GLY A 226 10.89 -6.53 -10.99
C GLY A 226 11.66 -7.73 -11.55
N SER A 227 13.00 -7.69 -11.51
CA SER A 227 13.84 -8.79 -11.99
C SER A 227 13.66 -10.09 -11.22
N ILE A 228 13.24 -10.04 -9.95
CA ILE A 228 12.94 -11.25 -9.16
C ILE A 228 11.78 -12.01 -9.80
N ALA A 229 10.73 -11.32 -10.24
CA ALA A 229 9.61 -11.95 -10.93
C ALA A 229 10.06 -12.57 -12.26
N THR A 230 10.92 -11.90 -13.01
CA THR A 230 11.50 -12.41 -14.26
C THR A 230 12.36 -13.67 -14.03
N ILE A 231 13.17 -13.70 -12.98
CA ILE A 231 14.02 -14.86 -12.62
C ILE A 231 13.15 -16.04 -12.19
N VAL A 232 12.14 -15.81 -11.34
CA VAL A 232 11.24 -16.90 -10.92
C VAL A 232 10.43 -17.42 -12.10
N ARG A 233 9.96 -16.54 -13.00
CA ARG A 233 9.32 -16.94 -14.26
C ARG A 233 10.22 -17.86 -15.08
N ALA A 234 11.53 -17.60 -15.12
CA ALA A 234 12.49 -18.39 -15.90
C ALA A 234 12.46 -19.89 -15.55
N ILE A 235 12.24 -20.21 -14.27
CA ILE A 235 12.13 -21.60 -13.77
C ILE A 235 10.97 -22.34 -14.44
N TYR A 236 9.90 -21.62 -14.79
CA TYR A 236 8.70 -22.19 -15.41
C TYR A 236 8.74 -22.19 -16.93
N ILE A 237 9.78 -21.69 -17.60
CA ILE A 237 9.86 -21.70 -19.08
C ILE A 237 9.68 -23.11 -19.67
N PRO A 238 10.27 -24.19 -19.10
CA PRO A 238 10.07 -25.55 -19.63
C PRO A 238 8.60 -25.99 -19.66
N SER A 239 7.74 -25.42 -18.81
CA SER A 239 6.28 -25.71 -18.83
C SER A 239 5.63 -25.32 -20.16
N LEU A 240 6.20 -24.37 -20.90
CA LEU A 240 5.70 -23.98 -22.23
C LEU A 240 5.84 -25.10 -23.25
N LEU A 241 6.71 -26.09 -23.00
CA LEU A 241 6.97 -27.20 -23.93
C LEU A 241 6.00 -28.37 -23.73
N SER A 242 5.19 -28.34 -22.67
CA SER A 242 4.23 -29.40 -22.36
C SER A 242 3.09 -29.38 -23.39
N GLY A 243 2.91 -30.48 -24.12
CA GLY A 243 1.83 -30.63 -25.11
C GLY A 243 0.48 -30.97 -24.47
N GLU A 244 0.49 -31.83 -23.46
CA GLU A 244 -0.68 -32.20 -22.66
C GLU A 244 -0.84 -31.21 -21.48
N ASP A 245 -2.09 -30.91 -21.11
CA ASP A 245 -2.42 -30.00 -19.99
C ASP A 245 -1.69 -28.64 -20.02
N PHE A 246 -1.44 -28.11 -21.22
CA PHE A 246 -0.68 -26.87 -21.44
C PHE A 246 -1.16 -25.69 -20.59
N LEU A 247 -2.48 -25.46 -20.51
CA LEU A 247 -3.05 -24.33 -19.76
C LEU A 247 -2.83 -24.44 -18.25
N TYR A 248 -2.76 -25.67 -17.70
CA TYR A 248 -2.48 -25.89 -16.29
C TYR A 248 -1.00 -25.62 -16.00
N HIS A 249 -0.10 -26.29 -16.75
CA HIS A 249 1.34 -26.20 -16.53
C HIS A 249 1.90 -24.78 -16.74
N THR A 250 1.34 -24.02 -17.67
CA THR A 250 1.77 -22.65 -17.95
C THR A 250 1.16 -21.59 -17.02
N THR A 251 0.26 -21.97 -16.10
CA THR A 251 -0.41 -21.00 -15.22
C THR A 251 0.58 -20.28 -14.31
N ASN A 252 1.56 -20.99 -13.73
CA ASN A 252 2.59 -20.35 -12.90
C ASN A 252 3.46 -19.38 -13.71
N PHE A 253 3.77 -19.72 -14.96
CA PHE A 253 4.47 -18.82 -15.88
C PHE A 253 3.64 -17.54 -16.15
N ALA A 254 2.32 -17.67 -16.34
CA ALA A 254 1.41 -16.54 -16.54
C ALA A 254 1.29 -15.63 -15.31
N ILE A 255 1.21 -16.22 -14.11
CA ILE A 255 1.17 -15.46 -12.84
C ILE A 255 2.42 -14.58 -12.69
N TRP A 256 3.62 -15.16 -12.86
CA TRP A 256 4.85 -14.39 -12.75
C TRP A 256 5.03 -13.37 -13.88
N SER A 257 4.49 -13.66 -15.07
CA SER A 257 4.38 -12.68 -16.16
C SER A 257 3.44 -11.53 -15.87
N THR A 258 2.46 -11.71 -14.97
CA THR A 258 1.58 -10.62 -14.50
C THR A 258 2.25 -9.78 -13.43
N VAL A 259 2.94 -10.43 -12.50
CA VAL A 259 3.62 -9.80 -11.36
C VAL A 259 4.70 -8.82 -11.84
N GLU A 260 5.47 -9.19 -12.87
CA GLU A 260 6.55 -8.37 -13.41
C GLU A 260 6.10 -6.95 -13.83
N PRO A 261 5.23 -6.77 -14.85
CA PRO A 261 4.75 -5.45 -15.24
C PRO A 261 3.94 -4.75 -14.14
N GLY A 262 3.17 -5.49 -13.34
CA GLY A 262 2.41 -4.94 -12.23
C GLY A 262 3.29 -4.27 -11.16
N MET A 263 4.37 -4.94 -10.74
CA MET A 263 5.36 -4.35 -9.83
C MET A 263 6.13 -3.21 -10.49
N GLY A 264 6.45 -3.32 -11.77
CA GLY A 264 7.12 -2.26 -12.53
C GLY A 264 6.30 -0.97 -12.61
N ILE A 265 5.00 -1.06 -12.90
CA ILE A 265 4.07 0.10 -12.89
C ILE A 265 4.05 0.75 -11.52
N PHE A 266 3.92 -0.06 -10.46
CA PHE A 266 3.91 0.43 -9.09
C PHE A 266 5.22 1.18 -8.75
N ALA A 267 6.37 0.58 -9.06
CA ALA A 267 7.70 1.14 -8.85
C ALA A 267 7.91 2.46 -9.61
N ALA A 268 7.53 2.50 -10.89
CA ALA A 268 7.65 3.68 -11.72
C ALA A 268 6.75 4.82 -11.23
N CYS A 269 5.54 4.50 -10.75
CA CYS A 269 4.59 5.49 -10.27
C CYS A 269 4.97 6.04 -8.89
N ILE A 270 5.34 5.18 -7.92
CA ILE A 270 5.73 5.62 -6.57
C ILE A 270 6.90 6.62 -6.61
N ALA A 271 7.77 6.51 -7.62
CA ALA A 271 8.88 7.43 -7.81
C ALA A 271 8.48 8.88 -8.04
N THR A 272 7.30 9.09 -8.60
CA THR A 272 6.75 10.43 -8.88
C THR A 272 5.90 10.99 -7.74
N LEU A 273 5.55 10.18 -6.72
CA LEU A 273 4.62 10.57 -5.65
C LEU A 273 5.26 11.35 -4.49
N ARG A 274 6.57 11.62 -4.50
CA ARG A 274 7.23 12.38 -3.41
C ARG A 274 6.59 13.74 -3.10
N PRO A 275 6.19 14.56 -4.11
CA PRO A 275 5.53 15.83 -3.84
C PRO A 275 4.18 15.62 -3.14
N LEU A 276 3.43 14.60 -3.57
CA LEU A 276 2.17 14.23 -2.92
C LEU A 276 2.38 13.77 -1.49
N LEU A 277 3.44 13.02 -1.17
CA LEU A 277 3.76 12.68 0.21
C LEU A 277 4.00 13.90 1.10
N ARG A 278 4.53 15.00 0.56
CA ARG A 278 4.66 16.27 1.32
C ARG A 278 3.31 16.94 1.52
N VAL A 279 2.49 17.02 0.46
CA VAL A 279 1.14 17.60 0.54
C VAL A 279 0.26 16.80 1.50
N VAL A 280 0.28 15.47 1.39
CA VAL A 280 -0.46 14.56 2.26
C VAL A 280 0.03 14.68 3.70
N ARG A 281 1.33 14.78 3.96
CA ARG A 281 1.84 15.03 5.32
C ARG A 281 1.43 16.39 5.87
N ALA A 282 1.45 17.44 5.05
CA ALA A 282 0.99 18.77 5.45
C ALA A 282 -0.52 18.77 5.74
N TRP A 283 -1.33 18.13 4.88
CA TRP A 283 -2.77 17.98 5.06
C TRP A 283 -3.14 17.12 6.27
N LEU A 284 -2.38 16.04 6.50
CA LEU A 284 -2.43 15.21 7.70
C LEU A 284 -1.91 15.96 8.94
N GLY A 285 -1.35 17.16 8.81
CA GLY A 285 -0.82 17.96 9.91
C GLY A 285 0.43 17.37 10.56
N PHE A 286 1.14 16.48 9.84
CA PHE A 286 2.43 15.93 10.24
C PHE A 286 3.57 16.95 10.08
N ASP A 287 3.40 17.91 9.18
CA ASP A 287 4.28 19.07 9.07
C ASP A 287 3.70 20.22 9.90
N ALA A 288 4.48 20.74 10.86
CA ALA A 288 4.09 21.95 11.58
C ALA A 288 3.97 23.10 10.57
N PRO A 289 2.94 23.97 10.64
CA PRO A 289 2.77 25.05 9.69
C PRO A 289 4.03 25.94 9.67
N GLU A 290 4.71 26.03 8.52
CA GLU A 290 5.80 26.98 8.27
C GLU A 290 5.34 28.43 8.54
N SER A 291 4.04 28.68 8.33
CA SER A 291 3.37 29.95 8.64
C SER A 291 3.40 30.30 10.13
N ASP A 292 3.38 29.32 11.05
CA ASP A 292 3.52 29.59 12.49
C ASP A 292 4.96 29.91 12.87
N ARG A 293 5.97 29.41 12.14
CA ARG A 293 7.38 29.79 12.37
C ARG A 293 7.62 31.23 11.95
N ILE A 294 7.24 31.61 10.73
CA ILE A 294 7.41 32.98 10.24
C ILE A 294 6.56 33.95 11.07
N ARG A 295 5.32 33.58 11.43
CA ARG A 295 4.47 34.40 12.31
C ARG A 295 5.01 34.48 13.74
N SER A 296 5.60 33.41 14.29
CA SER A 296 6.25 33.46 15.61
C SER A 296 7.54 34.26 15.61
N GLN A 297 8.33 34.24 14.52
CA GLN A 297 9.54 35.04 14.36
C GLN A 297 9.22 36.53 14.16
N ARG A 298 8.16 36.82 13.39
CA ARG A 298 7.66 38.18 13.16
C ARG A 298 6.88 38.73 14.37
N GLN A 299 6.23 37.87 15.15
CA GLN A 299 5.64 38.24 16.45
C GLN A 299 6.69 38.37 17.54
N SER A 300 7.79 37.61 17.55
CA SER A 300 8.87 37.83 18.53
C SER A 300 9.60 39.15 18.29
N SER A 301 9.69 39.63 17.04
CA SER A 301 10.24 40.95 16.74
C SER A 301 9.25 42.10 16.95
N MET A 302 7.94 41.89 16.79
CA MET A 302 6.91 42.92 17.06
C MET A 302 6.37 42.93 18.50
N SER A 303 6.48 41.83 19.24
CA SER A 303 5.99 41.71 20.64
C SER A 303 6.95 42.34 21.65
N ALA A 304 8.14 42.76 21.24
CA ALA A 304 8.98 43.63 22.06
C ALA A 304 8.36 45.03 22.25
N GLN A 305 7.28 45.37 21.55
CA GLN A 305 6.75 46.75 21.53
C GLN A 305 5.21 46.88 21.58
N LYS A 306 4.45 45.81 21.86
CA LYS A 306 2.98 45.92 21.94
C LYS A 306 2.42 45.46 23.28
N THR A 307 1.85 46.43 23.99
CA THR A 307 1.01 46.30 25.18
C THR A 307 0.00 45.16 25.01
N GLN A 308 -0.08 44.29 26.00
CA GLN A 308 -0.95 43.12 26.02
C GLN A 308 -2.42 43.53 25.98
N THR A 309 -3.11 43.24 24.88
CA THR A 309 -4.56 43.04 24.89
C THR A 309 -4.87 41.55 24.99
N PRO A 310 -5.78 41.13 25.89
CA PRO A 310 -6.13 39.73 26.06
C PRO A 310 -6.82 39.17 24.79
N PRO A 311 -6.60 37.90 24.45
CA PRO A 311 -7.25 37.27 23.30
C PRO A 311 -8.79 37.26 23.47
N PRO A 312 -9.56 37.33 22.37
CA PRO A 312 -11.02 37.32 22.43
C PRO A 312 -11.51 36.05 23.14
N ALA A 313 -12.43 36.24 24.08
CA ALA A 313 -13.00 35.16 24.88
C ALA A 313 -13.61 34.08 23.96
N ARG A 314 -13.15 32.82 24.09
CA ARG A 314 -13.83 31.67 23.49
C ARG A 314 -15.27 31.63 24.02
N SER A 315 -16.26 31.38 23.15
CA SER A 315 -17.66 31.27 23.59
C SER A 315 -17.79 30.26 24.75
N SER A 316 -18.42 30.70 25.85
CA SER A 316 -18.52 29.93 27.10
C SER A 316 -19.18 28.56 26.88
N ILE A 317 -20.18 28.50 26.00
CA ILE A 317 -20.93 27.28 25.63
C ILE A 317 -20.01 26.22 25.00
N ARG A 318 -19.11 26.62 24.08
CA ARG A 318 -18.20 25.68 23.42
C ARG A 318 -17.20 25.08 24.41
N ASN A 319 -16.67 25.89 25.32
CA ASN A 319 -15.76 25.40 26.35
C ASN A 319 -16.48 24.44 27.31
N ALA A 320 -17.70 24.77 27.75
CA ALA A 320 -18.50 23.91 28.61
C ALA A 320 -18.80 22.55 27.96
N TYR A 321 -19.24 22.54 26.70
CA TYR A 321 -19.46 21.31 25.93
C TYR A 321 -18.19 20.45 25.85
N LEU A 322 -17.05 21.05 25.50
CA LEU A 322 -15.79 20.32 25.38
C LEU A 322 -15.32 19.77 26.73
N VAL A 323 -15.51 20.50 27.83
CA VAL A 323 -15.19 19.99 29.18
C VAL A 323 -16.05 18.78 29.51
N LEU A 324 -17.36 18.84 29.25
CA LEU A 324 -18.28 17.73 29.49
C LEU A 324 -17.93 16.51 28.63
N TYR A 325 -17.72 16.71 27.32
CA TYR A 325 -17.35 15.63 26.40
C TYR A 325 -16.05 14.94 26.82
N ASN A 326 -14.97 15.72 27.04
CA ASN A 326 -13.68 15.15 27.45
C ASN A 326 -13.76 14.51 28.84
N GLY A 327 -14.52 15.10 29.77
CA GLY A 327 -14.74 14.52 31.11
C GLY A 327 -15.46 13.18 31.05
N ALA A 328 -16.55 13.10 30.28
CA ALA A 328 -17.30 11.86 30.08
C ALA A 328 -16.43 10.79 29.40
N SER A 329 -15.68 11.15 28.35
CA SER A 329 -14.77 10.23 27.67
C SER A 329 -13.66 9.73 28.60
N ALA A 330 -13.08 10.59 29.44
CA ALA A 330 -12.10 10.19 30.44
C ALA A 330 -12.69 9.19 31.44
N ALA A 331 -13.92 9.42 31.91
CA ALA A 331 -14.59 8.53 32.86
C ALA A 331 -14.89 7.16 32.24
N VAL A 332 -15.42 7.10 31.02
CA VAL A 332 -15.73 5.82 30.36
C VAL A 332 -14.45 5.02 30.10
N TRP A 333 -13.38 5.66 29.63
CA TRP A 333 -12.09 4.97 29.46
C TRP A 333 -11.46 4.54 30.79
N ALA A 334 -11.66 5.28 31.89
CA ALA A 334 -11.22 4.86 33.22
C ALA A 334 -12.01 3.64 33.73
N ILE A 335 -13.31 3.57 33.43
CA ILE A 335 -14.13 2.39 33.72
C ILE A 335 -13.63 1.17 32.92
N ILE A 336 -13.36 1.34 31.62
CA ILE A 336 -12.80 0.27 30.78
C ILE A 336 -11.45 -0.18 31.33
N LEU A 337 -10.56 0.74 31.69
CA LEU A 337 -9.25 0.43 32.27
C LEU A 337 -9.38 -0.38 33.56
N THR A 338 -10.22 0.10 34.48
CA THR A 338 -10.43 -0.53 35.78
C THR A 338 -11.01 -1.94 35.61
N ARG A 339 -12.06 -2.09 34.79
CA ARG A 339 -12.64 -3.41 34.49
C ARG A 339 -11.64 -4.35 33.84
N THR A 340 -10.83 -3.85 32.90
CA THR A 340 -9.79 -4.63 32.23
C THR A 340 -8.77 -5.16 33.24
N ILE A 341 -8.25 -4.30 34.12
CA ILE A 341 -7.29 -4.68 35.17
C ILE A 341 -7.91 -5.68 36.14
N THR A 342 -9.14 -5.44 36.61
CA THR A 342 -9.82 -6.33 37.56
C THR A 342 -10.08 -7.71 36.96
N ILE A 343 -10.61 -7.79 35.74
CA ILE A 343 -10.90 -9.08 35.09
C ILE A 343 -9.59 -9.81 34.76
N PHE A 344 -8.57 -9.09 34.25
CA PHE A 344 -7.26 -9.66 34.00
C PHE A 344 -6.65 -10.27 35.27
N SER A 345 -6.73 -9.57 36.39
CA SER A 345 -6.11 -10.01 37.66
C SER A 345 -6.88 -11.16 38.33
N THR A 346 -8.19 -11.28 38.08
CA THR A 346 -9.05 -12.29 38.74
C THR A 346 -9.30 -13.53 37.89
N ARG A 347 -9.41 -13.38 36.56
CA ARG A 347 -9.81 -14.44 35.63
C ARG A 347 -8.86 -14.62 34.44
N GLY A 348 -7.79 -13.82 34.39
CA GLY A 348 -6.81 -13.87 33.30
C GLY A 348 -7.24 -13.13 32.03
N PRO A 349 -6.35 -13.04 31.03
CA PRO A 349 -6.55 -12.23 29.82
C PRO A 349 -7.67 -12.75 28.90
N ALA A 350 -7.98 -14.05 28.93
CA ALA A 350 -8.99 -14.64 28.06
C ALA A 350 -10.43 -14.23 28.43
N ALA A 351 -10.67 -13.89 29.71
CA ALA A 351 -11.98 -13.47 30.23
C ALA A 351 -12.26 -11.98 30.04
N VAL A 352 -11.24 -11.17 29.75
CA VAL A 352 -11.35 -9.72 29.54
C VAL A 352 -12.45 -9.35 28.53
N PRO A 353 -12.50 -9.90 27.29
CA PRO A 353 -13.49 -9.49 26.30
C PRO A 353 -14.94 -9.67 26.76
N GLU A 354 -15.24 -10.63 27.64
CA GLU A 354 -16.60 -10.90 28.12
C GLU A 354 -17.19 -9.73 28.92
N GLY A 355 -16.35 -9.01 29.67
CA GLY A 355 -16.80 -7.92 30.55
C GLY A 355 -16.64 -6.51 29.98
N VAL A 356 -15.83 -6.32 28.92
CA VAL A 356 -15.50 -4.98 28.40
C VAL A 356 -15.69 -4.79 26.90
N ALA A 357 -15.80 -5.84 26.08
CA ALA A 357 -15.75 -5.68 24.62
C ALA A 357 -16.86 -4.80 24.05
N SER A 358 -18.11 -4.98 24.51
CA SER A 358 -19.24 -4.16 24.08
C SER A 358 -19.04 -2.68 24.45
N LEU A 359 -18.61 -2.42 25.69
CA LEU A 359 -18.36 -1.07 26.18
C LEU A 359 -17.23 -0.40 25.39
N THR A 360 -16.14 -1.10 25.10
CA THR A 360 -15.04 -0.57 24.29
C THR A 360 -15.50 -0.28 22.85
N GLN A 361 -16.28 -1.17 22.23
CA GLN A 361 -16.78 -0.97 20.86
C GLN A 361 -17.56 0.34 20.73
N TRP A 362 -18.53 0.56 21.61
CA TRP A 362 -19.35 1.77 21.58
C TRP A 362 -18.55 3.02 21.96
N THR A 363 -17.65 2.91 22.94
CA THR A 363 -16.78 4.02 23.35
C THR A 363 -15.86 4.46 22.21
N GLN A 364 -15.24 3.50 21.50
CA GLN A 364 -14.38 3.80 20.37
C GLN A 364 -15.18 4.33 19.17
N THR A 365 -16.40 3.83 18.93
CA THR A 365 -17.30 4.39 17.91
C THR A 365 -17.71 5.83 18.24
N ALA A 366 -17.95 6.16 19.52
CA ALA A 366 -18.25 7.52 19.93
C ALA A 366 -17.08 8.49 19.67
N ALA A 367 -15.83 8.00 19.56
CA ALA A 367 -14.69 8.81 19.16
C ALA A 367 -14.78 9.31 17.70
N CYS A 368 -15.70 8.81 16.88
CA CYS A 368 -16.03 9.42 15.58
C CYS A 368 -16.51 10.87 15.71
N LEU A 369 -17.05 11.26 16.87
CA LEU A 369 -17.37 12.66 17.17
C LEU A 369 -16.14 13.58 17.13
N GLU A 370 -14.93 13.06 17.38
CA GLU A 370 -13.69 13.84 17.27
C GLU A 370 -13.39 14.25 15.82
N ILE A 371 -13.75 13.37 14.87
CA ILE A 371 -13.67 13.68 13.44
C ILE A 371 -14.64 14.82 13.15
N LEU A 372 -15.88 14.73 13.67
CA LEU A 372 -16.89 15.77 13.50
C LEU A 372 -16.45 17.10 14.13
N HIS A 373 -15.87 17.10 15.33
CA HIS A 373 -15.32 18.31 15.97
C HIS A 373 -14.21 18.95 15.15
N SER A 374 -13.39 18.15 14.47
CA SER A 374 -12.34 18.62 13.57
C SER A 374 -12.94 19.22 12.29
N VAL A 375 -13.94 18.56 11.69
CA VAL A 375 -14.62 19.00 10.47
C VAL A 375 -15.40 20.30 10.69
N LEU A 376 -16.10 20.42 11.82
CA LEU A 376 -16.87 21.61 12.20
C LEU A 376 -16.00 22.75 12.76
N GLY A 377 -14.68 22.57 12.85
CA GLY A 377 -13.76 23.58 13.38
C GLY A 377 -13.95 23.89 14.87
N ILE A 378 -14.63 23.02 15.62
CA ILE A 378 -14.80 23.13 17.08
C ILE A 378 -13.43 22.93 17.76
N VAL A 379 -12.63 22.00 17.25
CA VAL A 379 -11.27 21.70 17.70
C VAL A 379 -10.30 21.81 16.53
N PRO A 380 -9.18 22.56 16.67
CA PRO A 380 -8.18 22.68 15.62
C PRO A 380 -7.30 21.41 15.56
N SER A 381 -7.81 20.37 14.93
CA SER A 381 -7.08 19.12 14.65
C SER A 381 -7.11 18.79 13.15
N PRO A 382 -6.02 18.24 12.58
CA PRO A 382 -6.02 17.85 11.18
C PRO A 382 -7.00 16.69 10.96
N ILE A 383 -8.09 16.95 10.23
CA ILE A 383 -9.22 16.03 10.02
C ILE A 383 -8.75 14.64 9.62
N ALA A 384 -7.78 14.60 8.73
CA ALA A 384 -7.26 13.38 8.12
C ALA A 384 -6.53 12.45 9.09
N THR A 385 -5.71 13.00 10.00
CA THR A 385 -5.03 12.18 11.01
C THR A 385 -5.98 11.75 12.11
N THR A 386 -6.92 12.60 12.51
CA THR A 386 -7.99 12.22 13.43
C THR A 386 -8.82 11.08 12.84
N ALA A 387 -9.22 11.19 11.58
CA ALA A 387 -9.99 10.15 10.88
C ALA A 387 -9.20 8.85 10.75
N LEU A 388 -7.93 8.89 10.33
CA LEU A 388 -7.11 7.70 10.20
C LEU A 388 -6.94 6.97 11.54
N GLN A 389 -6.71 7.70 12.63
CA GLN A 389 -6.56 7.11 13.97
C GLN A 389 -7.85 6.49 14.49
N VAL A 390 -8.98 7.20 14.36
CA VAL A 390 -10.27 6.73 14.88
C VAL A 390 -10.81 5.57 14.04
N LEU A 391 -10.79 5.71 12.71
CA LEU A 391 -11.33 4.68 11.81
C LEU A 391 -10.49 3.40 11.80
N ALA A 392 -9.16 3.49 11.93
CA ALA A 392 -8.32 2.29 12.02
C ALA A 392 -8.67 1.46 13.27
N ARG A 393 -8.84 2.11 14.42
CA ARG A 393 -9.26 1.42 15.66
C ARG A 393 -10.68 0.86 15.57
N CYS A 394 -11.61 1.61 14.96
CA CYS A 394 -12.95 1.10 14.68
C CYS A 394 -12.91 -0.13 13.76
N ALA A 395 -12.05 -0.13 12.74
CA ALA A 395 -11.87 -1.27 11.84
C ALA A 395 -11.32 -2.51 12.58
N VAL A 396 -10.38 -2.33 13.53
CA VAL A 396 -9.91 -3.43 14.39
C VAL A 396 -11.07 -4.03 15.18
N LEU A 397 -11.86 -3.20 15.87
CA LEU A 397 -12.95 -3.68 16.72
C LEU A 397 -14.11 -4.30 15.94
N TRP A 398 -14.59 -3.63 14.89
CA TRP A 398 -15.77 -4.04 14.12
C TRP A 398 -15.44 -5.06 13.02
N GLY A 399 -14.27 -4.95 12.40
CA GLY A 399 -13.86 -5.81 11.29
C GLY A 399 -13.22 -7.13 11.72
N TYR A 400 -12.52 -7.15 12.87
CA TYR A 400 -11.74 -8.32 13.29
C TYR A 400 -12.17 -8.86 14.65
N VAL A 401 -12.27 -8.01 15.68
CA VAL A 401 -12.58 -8.49 17.05
C VAL A 401 -14.04 -8.96 17.18
N ARG A 402 -15.02 -8.18 16.69
CA ARG A 402 -16.45 -8.51 16.83
C ARG A 402 -16.87 -9.75 16.02
N PRO A 403 -16.44 -9.91 14.74
CA PRO A 403 -16.82 -11.10 13.97
C PRO A 403 -16.10 -12.37 14.45
N PHE A 404 -14.94 -12.23 15.07
CA PHE A 404 -14.10 -13.34 15.53
C PHE A 404 -13.80 -13.23 17.04
N PRO A 405 -14.80 -13.43 17.91
CA PRO A 405 -14.64 -13.29 19.36
C PRO A 405 -13.58 -14.25 19.95
N ALA A 406 -13.33 -15.38 19.29
CA ALA A 406 -12.26 -16.30 19.66
C ALA A 406 -10.86 -15.64 19.62
N SER A 407 -10.60 -14.78 18.63
CA SER A 407 -9.33 -14.05 18.51
C SER A 407 -9.11 -13.06 19.66
N ALA A 408 -10.21 -12.56 20.25
CA ALA A 408 -10.17 -11.63 21.39
C ALA A 408 -9.78 -12.28 22.72
N ARG A 409 -9.78 -13.62 22.81
CA ARG A 409 -9.29 -14.36 23.99
C ARG A 409 -7.77 -14.36 24.09
N HIS A 410 -7.08 -14.02 23.01
CA HIS A 410 -5.62 -13.95 23.00
C HIS A 410 -5.13 -12.75 23.84
N PRO A 411 -4.01 -12.87 24.59
CA PRO A 411 -3.49 -11.79 25.44
C PRO A 411 -3.28 -10.45 24.73
N ALA A 412 -3.04 -10.48 23.42
CA ALA A 412 -2.91 -9.29 22.60
C ALA A 412 -4.15 -8.37 22.66
N TYR A 413 -5.36 -8.91 22.84
CA TYR A 413 -6.55 -8.07 23.04
C TYR A 413 -6.46 -7.28 24.34
N THR A 414 -6.02 -7.93 25.41
CA THR A 414 -5.87 -7.31 26.74
C THR A 414 -4.77 -6.25 26.74
N SER A 415 -3.62 -6.52 26.11
CA SER A 415 -2.54 -5.53 26.00
C SER A 415 -2.93 -4.32 25.14
N MET A 416 -3.71 -4.54 24.07
CA MET A 416 -4.30 -3.46 23.26
C MET A 416 -5.20 -2.56 24.13
N LEU A 417 -6.13 -3.15 24.89
CA LEU A 417 -7.05 -2.40 25.73
C LEU A 417 -6.35 -1.62 26.85
N LEU A 418 -5.34 -2.21 27.49
CA LEU A 418 -4.56 -1.50 28.51
C LEU A 418 -3.83 -0.31 27.89
N ALA A 419 -3.15 -0.51 26.76
CA ALA A 419 -2.42 0.57 26.07
C ALA A 419 -3.36 1.70 25.62
N TRP A 420 -4.51 1.35 25.03
CA TRP A 420 -5.53 2.32 24.62
C TRP A 420 -6.08 3.07 25.81
N SER A 421 -6.61 2.36 26.81
CA SER A 421 -7.31 3.00 27.93
C SER A 421 -6.40 3.93 28.74
N ILE A 422 -5.14 3.53 29.01
CA ILE A 422 -4.18 4.41 29.69
C ILE A 422 -3.91 5.68 28.86
N THR A 423 -3.72 5.52 27.54
CA THR A 423 -3.48 6.64 26.62
C THR A 423 -4.67 7.59 26.58
N GLU A 424 -5.88 7.05 26.53
CA GLU A 424 -7.12 7.82 26.42
C GLU A 424 -7.48 8.55 27.70
N VAL A 425 -7.38 7.89 28.86
CA VAL A 425 -7.59 8.53 30.17
C VAL A 425 -6.70 9.77 30.30
N VAL A 426 -5.39 9.62 30.06
CA VAL A 426 -4.47 10.76 30.16
C VAL A 426 -4.74 11.82 29.10
N ARG A 427 -5.11 11.44 27.87
CA ARG A 427 -5.44 12.38 26.80
C ARG A 427 -6.64 13.25 27.16
N TYR A 428 -7.74 12.63 27.56
CA TYR A 428 -8.96 13.36 27.88
C TYR A 428 -8.82 14.16 29.18
N SER A 429 -8.18 13.62 30.22
CA SER A 429 -7.86 14.37 31.44
C SER A 429 -7.01 15.61 31.15
N TYR A 430 -6.02 15.49 30.25
CA TYR A 430 -5.22 16.64 29.80
C TYR A 430 -6.07 17.71 29.13
N PHE A 431 -7.02 17.32 28.26
CA PHE A 431 -7.93 18.27 27.60
C PHE A 431 -8.89 18.96 28.58
N VAL A 432 -9.38 18.24 29.60
CA VAL A 432 -10.19 18.85 30.67
C VAL A 432 -9.36 19.87 31.45
N SER A 433 -8.13 19.55 31.83
CA SER A 433 -7.27 20.47 32.60
C SER A 433 -7.02 21.77 31.82
N ILE A 434 -6.60 21.67 30.55
CA ILE A 434 -6.26 22.86 29.74
C ILE A 434 -7.47 23.74 29.46
N LEU A 435 -8.67 23.17 29.33
CA LEU A 435 -9.91 23.94 29.14
C LEU A 435 -10.33 24.71 30.39
N ASN A 436 -10.02 24.19 31.58
CA ASN A 436 -10.24 24.85 32.87
C ASN A 436 -9.08 25.79 33.30
N GLY A 437 -8.09 26.01 32.41
CA GLY A 437 -6.97 26.91 32.69
C GLY A 437 -5.85 26.31 33.55
N PHE A 438 -5.94 25.05 33.96
CA PHE A 438 -4.91 24.37 34.75
C PHE A 438 -4.03 23.46 33.87
N LYS A 439 -2.70 23.50 34.06
CA LYS A 439 -1.74 22.71 33.25
C LYS A 439 -0.72 22.01 34.15
N PRO A 440 -1.06 20.87 34.76
CA PRO A 440 -0.14 20.16 35.65
C PRO A 440 1.06 19.62 34.87
N LYS A 441 2.29 19.91 35.34
CA LYS A 441 3.55 19.51 34.67
C LYS A 441 3.65 18.00 34.45
N TRP A 442 3.26 17.22 35.46
CA TRP A 442 3.27 15.77 35.40
C TRP A 442 2.32 15.22 34.32
N LEU A 443 1.14 15.82 34.15
CA LEU A 443 0.15 15.39 33.16
C LEU A 443 0.58 15.74 31.73
N VAL A 444 1.20 16.92 31.55
CA VAL A 444 1.84 17.30 30.29
C VAL A 444 2.95 16.30 29.94
N TRP A 445 3.82 15.99 30.90
CA TRP A 445 4.90 15.03 30.68
C TRP A 445 4.38 13.64 30.30
N LEU A 446 3.37 13.14 31.02
CA LEU A 446 2.73 11.86 30.73
C LEU A 446 2.15 11.85 29.32
N ARG A 447 1.33 12.84 28.97
CA ARG A 447 0.68 12.93 27.65
C ARG A 447 1.67 12.87 26.49
N TYR A 448 2.83 13.51 26.65
CA TYR A 448 3.83 13.60 25.60
C TYR A 448 4.98 12.61 25.73
N SER A 449 4.99 11.71 26.72
CA SER A 449 6.09 10.74 26.91
C SER A 449 5.63 9.29 26.97
N MET A 450 4.39 9.01 27.38
CA MET A 450 3.88 7.63 27.49
C MET A 450 3.88 6.86 26.16
N PHE A 451 3.86 7.57 25.03
CA PHE A 451 3.89 6.95 23.71
C PHE A 451 5.16 6.14 23.46
N TYR A 452 6.26 6.36 24.20
CA TYR A 452 7.45 5.51 24.07
C TYR A 452 7.16 4.04 24.35
N VAL A 453 6.24 3.76 25.28
CA VAL A 453 5.90 2.40 25.73
C VAL A 453 4.54 1.98 25.20
N LEU A 454 3.51 2.82 25.38
CA LEU A 454 2.13 2.43 25.08
C LEU A 454 1.87 2.33 23.58
N TYR A 455 2.57 3.10 22.75
CA TYR A 455 2.34 3.07 21.32
C TYR A 455 2.84 1.77 20.66
N PRO A 456 4.10 1.31 20.88
CA PRO A 456 4.53 0.00 20.39
C PRO A 456 3.63 -1.15 20.87
N ILE A 457 3.21 -1.13 22.15
CA ILE A 457 2.31 -2.16 22.70
C ILE A 457 0.97 -2.14 21.97
N GLY A 458 0.33 -0.98 21.86
CA GLY A 458 -0.96 -0.84 21.18
C GLY A 458 -0.89 -1.27 19.72
N PHE A 459 0.09 -0.75 18.99
CA PHE A 459 0.32 -1.08 17.58
C PHE A 459 0.55 -2.57 17.33
N LEU A 460 1.48 -3.20 18.06
CA LEU A 460 1.78 -4.63 17.88
C LEU A 460 0.58 -5.49 18.24
N SER A 461 -0.17 -5.09 19.26
CA SER A 461 -1.38 -5.77 19.69
C SER A 461 -2.52 -5.67 18.67
N GLU A 462 -2.69 -4.51 18.03
CA GLU A 462 -3.63 -4.31 16.91
C GLU A 462 -3.27 -5.19 15.71
N CYS A 463 -1.99 -5.22 15.32
CA CYS A 463 -1.49 -6.11 14.26
C CYS A 463 -1.76 -7.58 14.60
N ALA A 464 -1.54 -7.99 15.86
CA ALA A 464 -1.83 -9.34 16.30
C ALA A 464 -3.33 -9.68 16.20
N MET A 465 -4.24 -8.74 16.53
CA MET A 465 -5.69 -8.95 16.37
C MET A 465 -6.08 -9.18 14.91
N VAL A 466 -5.51 -8.40 13.99
CA VAL A 466 -5.76 -8.56 12.56
C VAL A 466 -5.19 -9.88 12.05
N TYR A 467 -3.97 -10.23 12.46
CA TYR A 467 -3.30 -11.47 12.05
C TYR A 467 -4.04 -12.72 12.54
N LEU A 468 -4.46 -12.75 13.82
CA LEU A 468 -5.21 -13.86 14.41
C LEU A 468 -6.61 -14.03 13.80
N ALA A 469 -7.13 -13.02 13.12
CA ALA A 469 -8.39 -13.10 12.40
C ALA A 469 -8.23 -13.68 10.98
N VAL A 470 -7.01 -13.80 10.44
CA VAL A 470 -6.76 -14.28 9.06
C VAL A 470 -7.22 -15.72 8.87
N GLU A 471 -6.95 -16.61 9.82
CA GLU A 471 -7.32 -18.01 9.70
C GLU A 471 -8.86 -18.21 9.74
N PRO A 472 -9.61 -17.58 10.66
CA PRO A 472 -11.06 -17.49 10.56
C PRO A 472 -11.57 -16.86 9.26
N LEU A 473 -10.87 -15.85 8.71
CA LEU A 473 -11.25 -15.18 7.46
C LEU A 473 -11.14 -16.09 6.23
N LYS A 474 -10.24 -17.08 6.23
CA LYS A 474 -10.14 -18.08 5.14
C LYS A 474 -11.49 -18.78 4.90
N LYS A 475 -12.24 -19.04 5.99
CA LYS A 475 -13.56 -19.70 5.92
C LYS A 475 -14.66 -18.82 5.30
N ARG A 476 -14.46 -17.50 5.22
CA ARG A 476 -15.40 -16.54 4.61
C ARG A 476 -15.17 -16.34 3.11
N GLY A 477 -14.05 -16.81 2.57
CA GLY A 477 -13.70 -16.68 1.17
C GLY A 477 -12.21 -16.43 0.98
N GLU A 478 -11.66 -16.94 -0.13
CA GLU A 478 -10.22 -16.94 -0.40
C GLU A 478 -9.61 -15.54 -0.50
N ALA A 479 -10.40 -14.52 -0.85
CA ALA A 479 -9.94 -13.14 -0.98
C ALA A 479 -9.69 -12.42 0.36
N TRP A 480 -10.43 -12.76 1.42
CA TRP A 480 -10.41 -12.04 2.70
C TRP A 480 -9.05 -12.07 3.43
N PRO A 481 -8.32 -13.19 3.48
CA PRO A 481 -6.95 -13.22 4.00
C PRO A 481 -6.02 -12.21 3.34
N TYR A 482 -6.08 -12.07 2.01
CA TYR A 482 -5.22 -11.14 1.28
C TYR A 482 -5.57 -9.68 1.58
N ILE A 483 -6.84 -9.35 1.77
CA ILE A 483 -7.28 -8.03 2.23
C ILE A 483 -6.70 -7.73 3.63
N ALA A 484 -6.76 -8.69 4.55
CA ALA A 484 -6.21 -8.52 5.89
C ALA A 484 -4.68 -8.35 5.87
N TYR A 485 -3.96 -9.13 5.04
CA TYR A 485 -2.52 -8.94 4.84
C TYR A 485 -2.18 -7.59 4.21
N PHE A 486 -2.98 -7.11 3.26
CA PHE A 486 -2.84 -5.78 2.72
C PHE A 486 -3.04 -4.71 3.81
N CYS A 487 -4.08 -4.81 4.63
CA CYS A 487 -4.29 -3.91 5.77
C CYS A 487 -3.09 -3.92 6.74
N LEU A 488 -2.55 -5.10 7.07
CA LEU A 488 -1.34 -5.24 7.89
C LEU A 488 -0.11 -4.57 7.24
N SER A 489 0.03 -4.63 5.92
CA SER A 489 1.15 -3.99 5.22
C SER A 489 1.13 -2.46 5.38
N LEU A 490 -0.07 -1.84 5.48
CA LEU A 490 -0.24 -0.40 5.64
C LEU A 490 0.16 0.09 7.05
N TYR A 491 0.12 -0.79 8.04
CA TYR A 491 0.46 -0.50 9.44
C TYR A 491 1.96 -0.18 9.62
N ILE A 492 2.85 -0.78 8.81
CA ILE A 492 4.30 -0.57 8.89
C ILE A 492 4.72 0.87 8.53
N PRO A 493 4.41 1.42 7.33
CA PRO A 493 4.77 2.79 7.01
C PRO A 493 4.00 3.80 7.87
N GLY A 494 2.73 3.51 8.19
CA GLY A 494 1.90 4.36 9.05
C GLY A 494 2.49 4.52 10.44
N SER A 495 2.97 3.42 11.04
CA SER A 495 3.46 3.43 12.40
C SER A 495 4.73 4.27 12.58
N TYR A 496 5.67 4.18 11.62
CA TYR A 496 6.88 4.98 11.61
C TYR A 496 6.60 6.48 11.47
N VAL A 497 5.67 6.87 10.58
CA VAL A 497 5.31 8.28 10.37
C VAL A 497 4.69 8.87 11.64
N LEU A 498 3.75 8.17 12.25
CA LEU A 498 3.07 8.66 13.45
C LEU A 498 4.00 8.69 14.67
N TYR A 499 4.88 7.71 14.82
CA TYR A 499 5.87 7.69 15.91
C TYR A 499 6.86 8.86 15.81
N THR A 500 7.42 9.09 14.62
CA THR A 500 8.34 10.21 14.38
C THR A 500 7.66 11.57 14.53
N TYR A 501 6.36 11.66 14.25
CA TYR A 501 5.57 12.85 14.54
C TYR A 501 5.44 13.11 16.04
N MET A 502 5.06 12.10 16.85
CA MET A 502 4.94 12.25 18.30
C MET A 502 6.27 12.66 18.96
N MET A 503 7.39 12.13 18.48
CA MET A 503 8.74 12.55 18.89
C MET A 503 8.99 14.04 18.67
N LYS A 504 8.62 14.57 17.50
CA LYS A 504 8.74 16.00 17.19
C LYS A 504 7.82 16.83 18.09
N GLN A 505 6.58 16.39 18.29
CA GLN A 505 5.60 17.09 19.11
C GLN A 505 6.07 17.20 20.57
N ARG A 506 6.56 16.10 21.15
CA ARG A 506 7.18 16.08 22.48
C ARG A 506 8.30 17.10 22.59
N LYS A 507 9.26 17.06 21.65
CA LYS A 507 10.41 17.98 21.65
C LYS A 507 9.98 19.44 21.59
N LYS A 508 8.91 19.75 20.84
CA LYS A 508 8.34 21.11 20.74
C LYS A 508 7.72 21.55 22.07
N VAL A 509 6.82 20.73 22.64
CA VAL A 509 6.04 21.11 23.83
C VAL A 509 6.90 21.16 25.11
N LEU A 510 7.77 20.18 25.32
CA LEU A 510 8.61 20.14 26.52
C LEU A 510 9.68 21.25 26.52
N ARG A 511 10.20 21.64 25.34
CA ARG A 511 11.11 22.79 25.24
C ARG A 511 10.42 24.10 25.62
N SER A 512 9.21 24.35 25.12
CA SER A 512 8.47 25.57 25.50
C SER A 512 8.17 25.63 26.99
N PHE A 513 7.94 24.49 27.63
CA PHE A 513 7.70 24.41 29.08
C PHE A 513 8.94 24.79 29.88
N ASN A 514 10.11 24.24 29.51
CA ASN A 514 11.38 24.52 30.20
C ASN A 514 11.85 25.96 29.99
N SER A 515 11.60 26.55 28.81
CA SER A 515 11.96 27.96 28.54
C SER A 515 11.07 28.96 29.29
N GLY A 516 9.78 28.63 29.52
CA GLY A 516 8.87 29.46 30.33
C GLY A 516 9.26 29.50 31.81
N ASP A 517 9.70 28.38 32.37
CA ASP A 517 10.21 28.31 33.75
C ASP A 517 11.49 29.15 33.92
N ALA A 518 12.39 29.17 32.93
CA ALA A 518 13.61 29.99 32.97
C ALA A 518 13.30 31.50 32.99
N ALA A 519 12.28 31.93 32.23
CA ALA A 519 11.83 33.32 32.17
C ALA A 519 11.03 33.76 33.42
N THR A 520 10.43 32.81 34.15
CA THR A 520 9.68 33.09 35.39
C THR A 520 10.58 33.10 36.62
N LYS A 521 11.73 32.42 36.58
CA LYS A 521 12.77 32.47 37.63
C LYS A 521 13.73 33.67 37.52
N THR A 522 13.66 34.44 36.44
CA THR A 522 14.46 35.65 36.20
C THR A 522 13.70 36.95 36.44
N LYS A 523 12.46 36.84 36.96
CA LYS A 523 11.70 37.93 37.59
C LYS A 523 11.58 37.60 39.07
#